data_AF-A0AAJ1VIL2-F1
#
_entry.id   AF-A0AAJ1VIL2-F1
#
_cell.length_a   1.000
_cell.length_b   1.000
_cell.length_c   1.000
_cell.angle_alpha   90.00
_cell.angle_beta   90.00
_cell.angle_gamma   90.00
#
_symmetry.space_group_name_H-M   'P 1'
#
loop_
_entity.id
_entity.type
_entity.pdbx_description
1 polymer ?
#
loop_
_entity_poly.entity_id
_entity_poly.type
_entity_poly.pdbx_seq_one_letter_code
_entity_poly.pdbx_strand_id
1 'polypeptide(L)'
;MKLGRLFGILAILGGGYVTYMGYEMMQTTGSVFKFVIAAPVFVLIGIAMLFFPGGDITTAESRNKTKDPKVWINEAPKSHKIAWLVAGVVGFIISMNLFKI
;
A
#
# COMPACT_ATOMS: atom_id res chain seq x y z
N MET A 1 -4.37 17.12 5.10
CA MET A 1 -3.86 16.05 4.21
C MET A 1 -5.03 15.17 3.78
N LYS A 2 -5.08 14.70 2.52
CA LYS A 2 -6.12 13.74 2.08
C LYS A 2 -5.94 12.40 2.81
N LEU A 3 -7.05 11.75 3.16
CA LEU A 3 -7.03 10.50 3.93
C LEU A 3 -6.26 9.40 3.21
N GLY A 4 -6.40 9.28 1.88
CA GLY A 4 -5.63 8.30 1.10
C GLY A 4 -4.12 8.50 1.15
N ARG A 5 -3.61 9.75 1.29
CA ARG A 5 -2.17 9.97 1.49
C ARG A 5 -1.69 9.45 2.83
N LEU A 6 -2.51 9.57 3.89
CA LEU A 6 -2.18 9.00 5.19
C LEU A 6 -2.07 7.47 5.09
N PHE A 7 -3.07 6.82 4.50
CA PHE A 7 -3.03 5.37 4.27
C PHE A 7 -1.84 4.97 3.40
N GLY A 8 -1.50 5.78 2.39
CA GLY A 8 -0.32 5.58 1.55
C GLY A 8 0.98 5.60 2.35
N ILE A 9 1.17 6.59 3.22
CA ILE A 9 2.35 6.67 4.11
C ILE A 9 2.42 5.44 5.03
N LEU A 10 1.30 5.06 5.65
CA LEU A 10 1.25 3.89 6.53
C LEU A 10 1.58 2.59 5.79
N ALA A 11 1.08 2.44 4.56
CA ALA A 11 1.36 1.29 3.71
C ALA A 11 2.84 1.23 3.28
N ILE A 12 3.47 2.37 2.98
CA ILE A 12 4.91 2.45 2.66
C ILE A 12 5.74 2.03 3.88
N LEU A 13 5.46 2.60 5.06
CA LEU A 13 6.22 2.31 6.26
C LEU A 13 6.06 0.84 6.69
N GLY A 14 4.82 0.36 6.74
CA GLY A 14 4.51 -1.03 7.11
C GLY A 14 5.05 -2.03 6.08
N GLY A 15 4.79 -1.79 4.79
CA GLY A 15 5.29 -2.63 3.72
C GLY A 15 6.81 -2.63 3.61
N GLY A 16 7.46 -1.48 3.80
CA GLY A 16 8.91 -1.35 3.75
C GLY A 16 9.57 -2.12 4.90
N TYR A 17 9.04 -1.97 6.11
CA TYR A 17 9.52 -2.72 7.27
C TYR A 17 9.38 -4.23 7.11
N VAL A 18 8.21 -4.71 6.64
CA VAL A 18 7.99 -6.15 6.41
C VAL A 18 8.86 -6.67 5.26
N THR A 19 9.08 -5.86 4.21
CA THR A 19 10.00 -6.21 3.11
C THR A 19 11.44 -6.37 3.62
N TYR A 20 11.89 -5.45 4.48
CA TYR A 20 13.21 -5.53 5.13
C TYR A 20 13.35 -6.81 5.98
N MET A 21 12.37 -7.10 6.85
CA MET A 21 12.37 -8.35 7.61
C MET A 21 12.42 -9.59 6.71
N GLY A 22 11.67 -9.57 5.60
CA GLY A 22 11.68 -10.63 4.60
C GLY A 22 13.06 -10.87 3.99
N TYR A 23 13.76 -9.79 3.65
CA TYR A 23 15.11 -9.86 3.13
C TYR A 23 16.08 -10.47 4.15
N GLU A 24 16.07 -10.01 5.40
CA GLU A 24 16.90 -10.55 6.48
C GLU A 24 16.62 -12.04 6.73
N MET A 25 15.35 -12.46 6.72
CA MET A 25 14.95 -13.86 6.84
C MET A 25 15.49 -14.72 5.70
N MET A 26 15.47 -14.18 4.48
CA MET A 26 15.98 -14.88 3.31
C MET A 26 17.50 -15.07 3.39
N GLN A 27 18.24 -14.07 3.88
CA GLN A 27 19.69 -14.16 4.08
C GLN A 27 20.06 -15.15 5.19
N THR A 28 19.26 -15.23 6.25
CA THR A 28 19.58 -16.04 7.44
C THR A 28 19.09 -17.49 7.35
N THR A 29 17.91 -17.72 6.78
CA THR A 29 17.28 -19.05 6.77
C THR A 29 17.06 -19.63 5.36
N GLY A 30 17.24 -18.81 4.31
CA GLY A 30 16.90 -19.21 2.94
C GLY A 30 15.39 -19.29 2.67
N SER A 31 14.54 -18.87 3.62
CA SER A 31 13.08 -18.97 3.52
C SER A 31 12.39 -17.70 4.05
N VAL A 32 11.17 -17.43 3.57
CA VAL A 32 10.33 -16.32 4.03
C VAL A 32 8.92 -16.80 4.30
N PHE A 33 8.23 -16.18 5.26
CA PHE A 33 6.81 -16.45 5.47
C PHE A 33 5.97 -15.97 4.29
N LYS A 34 4.92 -16.71 3.93
CA LYS A 34 4.06 -16.38 2.78
C LYS A 34 3.41 -14.99 2.86
N PHE A 35 3.12 -14.48 4.06
CA PHE A 35 2.52 -13.15 4.20
C PHE A 35 3.48 -12.01 3.82
N VAL A 36 4.80 -12.24 3.87
CA VAL A 36 5.84 -11.27 3.51
C VAL A 36 5.77 -10.92 2.02
N ILE A 37 5.21 -11.82 1.19
CA ILE A 37 4.97 -11.60 -0.24
C ILE A 37 4.06 -10.38 -0.49
N ALA A 38 3.17 -10.07 0.45
CA ALA A 38 2.30 -8.91 0.33
C ALA A 38 3.04 -7.58 0.59
N ALA A 39 4.25 -7.60 1.15
CA ALA A 39 4.93 -6.39 1.61
C ALA A 39 5.35 -5.46 0.46
N PRO A 40 5.97 -5.94 -0.65
CA PRO A 40 6.24 -5.09 -1.81
C PRO A 40 4.97 -4.55 -2.48
N VAL A 41 3.86 -5.31 -2.41
CA VAL A 41 2.54 -4.88 -2.88
C VAL A 41 2.07 -3.67 -2.08
N PHE A 42 2.15 -3.73 -0.75
CA PHE A 42 1.76 -2.60 0.11
C PHE A 42 2.62 -1.36 -0.12
N VAL A 43 3.94 -1.52 -0.33
CA VAL A 43 4.83 -0.39 -0.64
C VAL A 43 4.39 0.31 -1.93
N LEU A 44 4.21 -0.44 -3.02
CA LEU A 44 3.84 0.17 -4.30
C LEU A 44 2.43 0.75 -4.31
N ILE A 45 1.45 0.07 -3.69
CA ILE A 45 0.12 0.64 -3.49
C ILE A 45 0.23 1.93 -2.66
N GLY A 46 1.05 1.93 -1.62
CA GLY A 46 1.25 3.10 -0.77
C GLY A 46 1.84 4.28 -1.54
N ILE A 47 2.84 4.05 -2.39
CA ILE A 47 3.40 5.07 -3.30
C ILE A 47 2.30 5.57 -4.26
N ALA A 48 1.53 4.67 -4.86
CA ALA A 48 0.44 5.05 -5.74
C ALA A 48 -0.62 5.91 -5.02
N MET A 49 -0.90 5.66 -3.75
CA MET A 49 -1.81 6.46 -2.93
C MET A 49 -1.28 7.86 -2.58
N LEU A 50 0.03 8.11 -2.65
CA LEU A 50 0.58 9.46 -2.48
C LEU A 50 0.22 10.37 -3.67
N PHE A 51 0.32 9.82 -4.90
CA PHE A 51 0.01 10.52 -6.14
C PHE A 51 -1.50 10.50 -6.45
N PHE A 52 -2.17 9.40 -6.15
CA PHE A 52 -3.59 9.16 -6.40
C PHE A 52 -4.32 8.89 -5.08
N PRO A 53 -4.64 9.93 -4.28
CA PRO A 53 -5.11 9.77 -2.90
C PRO A 53 -6.60 9.39 -2.75
N GLY A 54 -7.27 9.01 -3.82
CA GLY A 54 -8.68 8.60 -3.79
C GLY A 54 -9.68 9.76 -3.73
N GLY A 55 -10.81 9.50 -3.06
CA GLY A 55 -11.95 10.43 -2.93
C GLY A 55 -11.64 11.69 -2.10
N ASP A 56 -12.57 12.65 -2.12
CA ASP A 56 -12.35 13.97 -1.53
C ASP A 56 -12.69 14.04 -0.04
N ILE A 57 -11.80 13.45 0.76
CA ILE A 57 -11.86 13.46 2.22
C ILE A 57 -10.48 13.72 2.83
N THR A 58 -10.44 14.60 3.82
CA THR A 58 -9.25 14.91 4.61
C THR A 58 -9.22 14.10 5.90
N THR A 59 -8.02 13.99 6.48
CA THR A 59 -7.82 13.35 7.80
C THR A 59 -8.59 14.06 8.91
N ALA A 60 -8.76 15.39 8.83
CA ALA A 60 -9.52 16.16 9.80
C ALA A 60 -11.03 15.89 9.71
N GLU A 61 -11.58 15.85 8.50
CA GLU A 61 -13.01 15.52 8.29
C GLU A 61 -13.36 14.11 8.76
N SER A 62 -12.47 13.14 8.50
CA SER A 62 -12.64 11.78 9.01
C SER A 62 -12.56 11.72 10.54
N ARG A 63 -11.60 12.42 11.16
CA ARG A 63 -11.43 12.47 12.62
C ARG A 63 -12.61 13.12 13.31
N ASN A 64 -13.13 14.22 12.75
CA ASN A 64 -14.27 14.95 13.28
C ASN A 64 -15.62 14.32 12.88
N LYS A 65 -15.59 13.18 12.17
CA LYS A 65 -16.77 12.44 11.70
C LYS A 65 -17.73 13.27 10.83
N THR A 66 -17.21 14.29 10.14
CA THR A 66 -18.02 15.12 9.23
C THR A 66 -18.26 14.45 7.88
N LYS A 67 -17.39 13.51 7.50
CA LYS A 67 -17.54 12.63 6.33
C LYS A 67 -17.23 11.18 6.71
N ASP A 68 -17.96 10.23 6.12
CA ASP A 68 -17.66 8.80 6.28
C ASP A 68 -16.27 8.50 5.71
N PRO A 69 -15.36 7.85 6.46
CA PRO A 69 -14.06 7.44 5.94
C PRO A 69 -14.16 6.75 4.57
N LYS A 70 -15.18 5.91 4.34
CA LYS A 70 -15.41 5.13 3.11
C LYS A 70 -15.47 5.97 1.84
N VAL A 71 -15.75 7.27 1.96
CA VAL A 71 -15.67 8.25 0.85
C VAL A 71 -14.35 8.15 0.10
N TRP A 72 -13.24 7.86 0.80
CA TRP A 72 -11.92 7.76 0.20
C TRP A 72 -11.81 6.69 -0.90
N ILE A 73 -12.53 5.57 -0.77
CA ILE A 73 -12.60 4.49 -1.77
C ILE A 73 -13.79 4.68 -2.70
N ASN A 74 -14.96 4.97 -2.13
CA ASN A 74 -16.22 4.93 -2.88
C ASN A 74 -16.25 6.03 -3.94
N GLU A 75 -15.84 7.24 -3.57
CA GLU A 75 -15.80 8.41 -4.45
C GLU A 75 -14.46 8.57 -5.18
N ALA A 76 -13.52 7.63 -5.03
CA ALA A 76 -12.28 7.68 -5.78
C ALA A 76 -12.54 7.59 -7.30
N PRO A 77 -11.94 8.47 -8.12
CA PRO A 77 -11.99 8.35 -9.58
C PRO A 77 -11.53 6.98 -10.05
N LYS A 78 -12.11 6.48 -11.15
CA LYS A 78 -11.72 5.18 -11.73
C LYS A 78 -10.22 5.11 -12.03
N SER A 79 -9.62 6.21 -12.48
CA SER A 79 -8.18 6.31 -12.72
C SER A 79 -7.33 6.02 -11.48
N HIS A 80 -7.76 6.47 -10.29
CA HIS A 80 -7.04 6.21 -9.04
C HIS A 80 -7.11 4.72 -8.68
N LYS A 81 -8.29 4.11 -8.83
CA LYS A 81 -8.50 2.68 -8.58
C LYS A 81 -7.64 1.83 -9.53
N ILE A 82 -7.56 2.23 -10.80
CA ILE A 82 -6.69 1.57 -11.80
C ILE A 82 -5.22 1.73 -11.40
N ALA A 83 -4.78 2.94 -11.01
CA ALA A 83 -3.39 3.16 -10.58
C ALA A 83 -3.01 2.29 -9.37
N TRP A 84 -3.89 2.15 -8.39
CA TRP A 84 -3.67 1.28 -7.23
C TRP A 84 -3.61 -0.20 -7.64
N LEU A 85 -4.50 -0.63 -8.54
CA LEU A 85 -4.52 -2.01 -9.04
C LEU A 85 -3.22 -2.33 -9.79
N VAL A 86 -2.81 -1.46 -10.72
CA VAL A 86 -1.56 -1.62 -11.49
C VAL A 86 -0.37 -1.65 -10.54
N ALA A 87 -0.30 -0.74 -9.58
CA ALA A 87 0.76 -0.74 -8.57
C ALA A 87 0.78 -2.04 -7.74
N GLY A 88 -0.39 -2.57 -7.39
CA GLY A 88 -0.50 -3.85 -6.70
C GLY A 88 0.01 -5.02 -7.53
N VAL A 89 -0.34 -5.09 -8.81
CA VAL A 89 0.15 -6.12 -9.75
C VAL A 89 1.67 -6.03 -9.90
N VAL A 90 2.21 -4.83 -10.12
CA VAL A 90 3.66 -4.62 -10.23
C VAL A 90 4.37 -5.01 -8.92
N GLY A 91 3.81 -4.67 -7.77
CA GLY A 91 4.35 -5.05 -6.46
C GLY A 91 4.38 -6.57 -6.26
N PHE A 92 3.35 -7.25 -6.75
CA PHE A 92 3.30 -8.70 -6.69
C PHE A 92 4.39 -9.33 -7.57
N ILE A 93 4.56 -8.85 -8.80
CA ILE A 93 5.63 -9.31 -9.71
C ILE A 93 7.01 -9.08 -9.07
N ILE A 94 7.26 -7.90 -8.49
CA ILE A 94 8.52 -7.61 -7.78
C ILE A 94 8.72 -8.61 -6.64
N SER A 95 7.67 -8.87 -5.85
CA SER A 95 7.76 -9.80 -4.73
C SER A 95 8.14 -11.22 -5.16
N MET A 96 7.58 -11.73 -6.26
CA MET A 96 7.93 -13.05 -6.79
C MET A 96 9.40 -13.12 -7.22
N ASN A 97 9.90 -12.06 -7.86
CA ASN A 97 11.30 -11.98 -8.29
C ASN A 97 12.26 -11.82 -7.11
N LEU A 98 11.91 -11.01 -6.10
CA LEU A 98 12.75 -10.72 -4.95
C LEU A 98 12.91 -11.95 -4.04
N PHE A 99 11.80 -12.64 -3.76
CA PHE A 99 11.79 -13.80 -2.89
C PHE A 99 11.98 -15.14 -3.63
N LYS A 100 12.24 -15.09 -4.96
CA LYS A 100 12.48 -16.27 -5.81
C LYS A 100 11.49 -17.42 -5.55
N ILE A 101 10.21 -17.07 -5.44
CA ILE A 101 9.10 -18.02 -5.28
C ILE A 101 8.64 -18.49 -6.65
#